data_AF-A0A7C1ZV29-F1
#
_entry.id   AF-A0A7C1ZV29-F1
#
_cell.length_a   1.000
_cell.length_b   1.000
_cell.length_c   1.000
_cell.angle_alpha   90.00
_cell.angle_beta   90.00
_cell.angle_gamma   90.00
#
_symmetry.space_group_name_H-M   'P 1'
#
loop_
_entity.id
_entity.type
_entity.pdbx_description
1 polymer ?
#
loop_
_entity_poly.entity_id
_entity_poly.type
_entity_poly.pdbx_seq_one_letter_code
_entity_poly.pdbx_strand_id
1 'polypeptide(L)'
;MAGVPLYCTSVATTLNNIAILYENLGDYTRAKSLHQRALAIQEKVYGSEHLDVATSLNNLAQLYQAQADYTRAEPLYQRALAIFEKVLGAEHPDMATGINNLARLYLNQGDYARAEPLYQRALAIFENRLGREHPKVAFSLNNLAVFYATQGDYSRAEPLLQRALPIATESGQPKLLWVVQNILSQLFVKQHSLRAAIFFGKQAVNTLQSLRANISKMAKSLQQSFIKDKADVYQYLAVLLIEQGRLPEAQQVLAMLKEEEYFDFIRRDAQAGGKVRSTKATFNDFEQAWAQRYQAINQQLVALGRELRQLKQKALLGLTAAEKARRKQLRADMKVAKKAFIAYLEELRKAFEQASPARAIAFGEKNLGRLKPLQSTLRQLGEGVVLVHYLVTEDKLRIILTTPDVQLARDAEVGEKELNRTVFAFRDKLQHGPKKPLRGAKRLRTKRNNLRKTGTLDYAKVLYDWILKPIEADLAQAKATTLMLSLDGTLRYVPIAALFDGQP
;
A
#
# COMPACT_ATOMS: atom_id res chain seq x y z
N MET A 1 -8.86 -13.75 -47.74
CA MET A 1 -8.59 -13.73 -46.28
C MET A 1 -7.13 -14.11 -46.07
N ALA A 2 -6.24 -13.13 -45.99
CA ALA A 2 -4.85 -13.40 -45.64
C ALA A 2 -4.79 -13.70 -44.14
N GLY A 3 -4.30 -14.88 -43.78
CA GLY A 3 -4.22 -15.33 -42.40
C GLY A 3 -3.42 -14.33 -41.57
N VAL A 4 -4.08 -13.71 -40.59
CA VAL A 4 -3.40 -12.98 -39.52
C VAL A 4 -2.42 -13.97 -38.87
N PRO A 5 -1.12 -13.70 -38.82
CA PRO A 5 -0.19 -14.61 -38.19
C PRO A 5 -0.55 -14.72 -36.70
N LEU A 6 -0.92 -15.93 -36.25
CA LEU A 6 -1.15 -16.29 -34.84
C LEU A 6 0.02 -15.86 -33.91
N TYR A 7 1.19 -15.59 -34.50
CA TYR A 7 2.37 -15.08 -33.81
C TYR A 7 2.22 -13.62 -33.33
N CYS A 8 1.62 -12.72 -34.12
CA CYS A 8 1.48 -11.31 -33.74
C CYS A 8 0.44 -11.11 -32.61
N THR A 9 -0.59 -11.96 -32.59
CA THR A 9 -1.70 -11.91 -31.64
C THR A 9 -1.25 -12.39 -30.25
N SER A 10 -0.51 -13.49 -30.20
CA SER A 10 0.11 -13.98 -28.97
C SER A 10 1.14 -13.01 -28.39
N VAL A 11 1.91 -12.32 -29.25
CA VAL A 11 2.86 -11.28 -28.80
C VAL A 11 2.14 -10.12 -28.10
N ALA A 12 1.07 -9.57 -28.67
CA ALA A 12 0.35 -8.44 -28.04
C ALA A 12 -0.27 -8.83 -26.68
N THR A 13 -0.87 -10.01 -26.59
CA THR A 13 -1.41 -10.54 -25.34
C THR A 13 -0.32 -10.76 -24.29
N THR A 14 0.84 -11.31 -24.68
CA THR A 14 1.99 -11.45 -23.80
C THR A 14 2.53 -10.10 -23.35
N LEU A 15 2.61 -9.10 -24.23
CA LEU A 15 3.03 -7.74 -23.88
C LEU A 15 2.09 -7.12 -22.83
N ASN A 16 0.78 -7.28 -22.99
CA ASN A 16 -0.20 -6.83 -21.99
C ASN A 16 -0.03 -7.53 -20.64
N ASN A 17 0.18 -8.83 -20.63
CA ASN A 17 0.39 -9.57 -19.39
C ASN A 17 1.69 -9.14 -18.67
N ILE A 18 2.77 -8.94 -19.42
CA ILE A 18 4.04 -8.43 -18.87
C ILE A 18 3.86 -7.00 -18.35
N ALA A 19 3.08 -6.17 -19.06
CA ALA A 19 2.79 -4.81 -18.61
C ALA A 19 2.04 -4.79 -17.27
N ILE A 20 1.03 -5.65 -17.09
CA ILE A 20 0.31 -5.82 -15.83
C ILE A 20 1.25 -6.29 -14.70
N LEU A 21 2.22 -7.15 -15.01
CA LEU A 21 3.24 -7.55 -14.03
C LEU A 21 4.11 -6.36 -13.60
N TYR A 22 4.57 -5.53 -14.54
CA TYR A 22 5.31 -4.31 -14.21
C TYR A 22 4.46 -3.29 -13.43
N GLU A 23 3.18 -3.13 -13.75
CA GLU A 23 2.25 -2.31 -12.95
C GLU A 23 2.17 -2.82 -11.51
N ASN A 24 2.03 -4.13 -11.31
CA ASN A 24 1.98 -4.72 -9.97
C ASN A 24 3.27 -4.48 -9.16
N LEU A 25 4.40 -4.36 -9.85
CA LEU A 25 5.71 -4.04 -9.30
C LEU A 25 5.97 -2.53 -9.20
N GLY A 26 5.01 -1.68 -9.57
CA GLY A 26 5.15 -0.21 -9.53
C GLY A 26 5.97 0.39 -10.67
N ASP A 27 6.42 -0.40 -11.65
CA ASP A 27 7.19 0.11 -12.79
C ASP A 27 6.27 0.55 -13.92
N TYR A 28 5.62 1.70 -13.68
CA TYR A 28 4.64 2.27 -14.58
C TYR A 28 5.24 2.69 -15.93
N THR A 29 6.54 3.02 -15.99
CA THR A 29 7.22 3.41 -17.22
C THR A 29 7.34 2.24 -18.19
N ARG A 30 7.83 1.09 -17.71
CA ARG A 30 7.89 -0.12 -18.54
C ARG A 30 6.49 -0.62 -18.90
N ALA A 31 5.54 -0.61 -17.96
CA ALA A 31 4.16 -0.97 -18.23
C ALA A 31 3.54 -0.13 -19.36
N LYS A 32 3.77 1.20 -19.36
CA LYS A 32 3.28 2.12 -20.39
C LYS A 32 3.73 1.74 -21.79
N SER A 33 5.03 1.58 -21.95
CA SER A 33 5.65 1.26 -23.23
C SER A 33 5.08 -0.05 -23.79
N LEU A 34 4.91 -1.06 -22.95
CA LEU A 34 4.36 -2.35 -23.35
C LEU A 34 2.88 -2.28 -23.73
N HIS A 35 2.04 -1.58 -22.96
CA HIS A 35 0.62 -1.39 -23.32
C HIS A 35 0.45 -0.62 -24.63
N GLN A 36 1.24 0.43 -24.87
CA GLN A 36 1.21 1.18 -26.12
C GLN A 36 1.61 0.31 -27.32
N ARG A 37 2.64 -0.53 -27.16
CA ARG A 37 3.05 -1.49 -28.19
C ARG A 37 1.99 -2.55 -28.45
N ALA A 38 1.39 -3.11 -27.39
CA ALA A 38 0.31 -4.09 -27.51
C ALA A 38 -0.90 -3.51 -28.25
N LEU A 39 -1.32 -2.29 -27.89
CA LEU A 39 -2.40 -1.56 -28.54
C LEU A 39 -2.11 -1.33 -30.03
N ALA A 40 -0.93 -0.82 -30.37
CA ALA A 40 -0.55 -0.56 -31.77
C ALA A 40 -0.54 -1.84 -32.63
N ILE A 41 -0.08 -2.96 -32.07
CA ILE A 41 -0.13 -4.26 -32.75
C ILE A 41 -1.58 -4.70 -32.96
N GLN A 42 -2.42 -4.62 -31.93
CA GLN A 42 -3.81 -5.08 -32.01
C GLN A 42 -4.65 -4.21 -32.95
N GLU A 43 -4.47 -2.88 -32.95
CA GLU A 43 -5.16 -1.99 -33.88
C GLU A 43 -4.75 -2.28 -35.33
N LYS A 44 -3.46 -2.55 -35.59
CA LYS A 44 -2.97 -2.89 -36.92
C LYS A 44 -3.49 -4.26 -37.40
N VAL A 45 -3.63 -5.22 -36.49
CA VAL A 45 -3.98 -6.60 -36.83
C VAL A 45 -5.48 -6.81 -36.95
N TYR A 46 -6.26 -6.27 -36.00
CA TYR A 46 -7.69 -6.54 -35.88
C TYR A 46 -8.59 -5.36 -36.25
N GLY A 47 -8.01 -4.18 -36.45
CA GLY A 47 -8.76 -2.94 -36.59
C GLY A 47 -9.16 -2.33 -35.24
N SER A 48 -9.75 -1.14 -35.30
CA SER A 48 -9.98 -0.26 -34.14
C SER A 48 -11.13 -0.68 -33.22
N GLU A 49 -11.97 -1.63 -33.64
CA GLU A 49 -13.22 -2.04 -33.00
C GLU A 49 -13.15 -3.46 -32.38
N HIS A 50 -11.94 -4.02 -32.24
CA HIS A 50 -11.75 -5.37 -31.70
C HIS A 50 -11.67 -5.40 -30.17
N LEU A 51 -12.06 -6.51 -29.54
CA LEU A 51 -12.06 -6.68 -28.08
C LEU A 51 -10.67 -6.57 -27.45
N ASP A 52 -9.66 -7.05 -28.15
CA ASP A 52 -8.28 -6.93 -27.71
C ASP A 52 -7.83 -5.47 -27.65
N VAL A 53 -8.26 -4.66 -28.64
CA VAL A 53 -8.04 -3.21 -28.64
C VAL A 53 -8.75 -2.56 -27.46
N ALA A 54 -10.02 -2.91 -27.20
CA ALA A 54 -10.75 -2.41 -26.03
C ALA A 54 -10.05 -2.74 -24.71
N THR A 55 -9.54 -3.97 -24.58
CA THR A 55 -8.77 -4.41 -23.40
C THR A 55 -7.49 -3.59 -23.23
N SER A 56 -6.73 -3.36 -24.30
CA SER A 56 -5.51 -2.54 -24.25
C SER A 56 -5.79 -1.07 -23.96
N LEU A 57 -6.86 -0.50 -24.53
CA LEU A 57 -7.31 0.86 -24.24
C LEU A 57 -7.66 1.00 -22.75
N ASN A 58 -8.43 0.07 -22.20
CA ASN A 58 -8.78 0.05 -20.77
C ASN A 58 -7.54 -0.04 -19.87
N ASN A 59 -6.57 -0.88 -20.19
CA ASN A 59 -5.34 -1.01 -19.40
C ASN A 59 -4.45 0.24 -19.50
N LEU A 60 -4.32 0.82 -20.70
CA LEU A 60 -3.58 2.06 -20.88
C LEU A 60 -4.25 3.24 -20.15
N ALA A 61 -5.58 3.30 -20.15
CA ALA A 61 -6.33 4.29 -19.38
C ALA A 61 -6.09 4.16 -17.87
N GLN A 62 -6.06 2.94 -17.35
CA GLN A 62 -5.74 2.67 -15.93
C GLN A 62 -4.36 3.19 -15.54
N LEU A 63 -3.39 3.07 -16.45
CA LEU A 63 -2.06 3.59 -16.21
C LEU A 63 -2.01 5.12 -16.17
N TYR A 64 -2.71 5.78 -17.10
CA TYR A 64 -2.84 7.25 -17.07
C TYR A 64 -3.57 7.71 -15.80
N GLN A 65 -4.61 7.00 -15.37
CA GLN A 65 -5.31 7.26 -14.10
C GLN A 65 -4.37 7.14 -12.89
N ALA A 66 -3.53 6.10 -12.83
CA ALA A 66 -2.54 5.92 -11.77
C ALA A 66 -1.48 7.04 -11.73
N GLN A 67 -1.21 7.67 -12.88
CA GLN A 67 -0.34 8.84 -13.02
C GLN A 67 -1.08 10.17 -12.80
N ALA A 68 -2.34 10.13 -12.35
CA ALA A 68 -3.23 11.29 -12.20
C ALA A 68 -3.49 12.08 -13.51
N ASP A 69 -3.24 11.48 -14.68
CA ASP A 69 -3.56 12.07 -15.98
C ASP A 69 -4.98 11.64 -16.42
N TYR A 70 -5.99 12.19 -15.73
CA TYR A 70 -7.38 11.84 -15.99
C TYR A 70 -7.87 12.28 -17.37
N THR A 71 -7.29 13.36 -17.92
CA THR A 71 -7.64 13.90 -19.24
C THR A 71 -7.34 12.93 -20.37
N ARG A 72 -6.29 12.12 -20.24
CA ARG A 72 -5.97 11.05 -21.20
C ARG A 72 -6.69 9.75 -20.88
N ALA A 73 -6.98 9.47 -19.62
CA ALA A 73 -7.60 8.22 -19.21
C ALA A 73 -9.09 8.12 -19.61
N GLU A 74 -9.87 9.17 -19.38
CA GLU A 74 -11.32 9.16 -19.63
C GLU A 74 -11.71 8.79 -21.08
N PRO A 75 -11.16 9.43 -22.14
CA PRO A 75 -11.55 9.09 -23.51
C PRO A 75 -11.15 7.66 -23.91
N LEU A 76 -10.06 7.13 -23.35
CA LEU A 76 -9.63 5.75 -23.59
C LEU A 76 -10.60 4.74 -22.94
N TYR A 77 -11.08 5.01 -21.72
CA TYR A 77 -12.11 4.20 -21.09
C TYR A 77 -13.43 4.25 -21.86
N GLN A 78 -13.87 5.44 -22.27
CA GLN A 78 -15.11 5.58 -23.05
C GLN A 78 -15.03 4.82 -24.38
N ARG A 79 -13.90 4.91 -25.10
CA ARG A 79 -13.68 4.16 -26.33
C ARG A 79 -13.67 2.65 -26.08
N ALA A 80 -13.02 2.17 -25.02
CA ALA A 80 -13.05 0.75 -24.66
C ALA A 80 -14.47 0.26 -24.37
N LEU A 81 -15.26 1.04 -23.62
CA LEU A 81 -16.65 0.71 -23.28
C LEU A 81 -17.55 0.65 -24.52
N ALA A 82 -17.41 1.61 -25.46
CA ALA A 82 -18.17 1.59 -26.70
C ALA A 82 -17.91 0.31 -27.51
N ILE A 83 -16.65 -0.13 -27.58
CA ILE A 83 -16.27 -1.37 -28.25
C ILE A 83 -16.84 -2.59 -27.51
N PHE A 84 -16.69 -2.67 -26.18
CA PHE A 84 -17.24 -3.77 -25.38
C PHE A 84 -18.76 -3.87 -25.54
N GLU A 85 -19.48 -2.76 -25.51
CA GLU A 85 -20.92 -2.72 -25.67
C GLU A 85 -21.35 -3.21 -27.05
N LYS A 86 -20.68 -2.74 -28.11
CA LYS A 86 -20.99 -3.14 -29.49
C LYS A 86 -20.74 -4.63 -29.76
N VAL A 87 -19.69 -5.21 -29.19
CA VAL A 87 -19.25 -6.58 -29.52
C VAL A 87 -19.79 -7.62 -28.54
N LEU A 88 -19.90 -7.30 -27.25
CA LEU A 88 -20.28 -8.25 -26.18
C LEU A 88 -21.65 -7.94 -25.56
N GLY A 89 -22.17 -6.73 -25.79
CA GLY A 89 -23.37 -6.23 -25.14
C GLY A 89 -23.14 -5.62 -23.76
N ALA A 90 -24.13 -4.85 -23.30
CA ALA A 90 -24.07 -4.04 -22.08
C ALA A 90 -23.92 -4.84 -20.77
N GLU A 91 -24.23 -6.14 -20.79
CA GLU A 91 -24.26 -7.02 -19.61
C GLU A 91 -23.06 -7.97 -19.53
N HIS A 92 -22.00 -7.75 -20.32
CA HIS A 92 -20.83 -8.61 -20.30
C HIS A 92 -19.88 -8.29 -19.13
N PRO A 93 -19.22 -9.27 -18.49
CA PRO A 93 -18.25 -9.02 -17.42
C PRO A 93 -17.08 -8.07 -17.76
N ASP A 94 -16.71 -7.97 -19.04
CA ASP A 94 -15.66 -7.03 -19.47
C ASP A 94 -16.18 -5.59 -19.54
N MET A 95 -17.46 -5.40 -19.91
CA MET A 95 -18.15 -4.13 -19.77
C MET A 95 -18.17 -3.68 -18.31
N ALA A 96 -18.51 -4.58 -17.38
CA ALA A 96 -18.46 -4.29 -15.94
C ALA A 96 -17.06 -3.91 -15.43
N THR A 97 -16.01 -4.52 -16.00
CA THR A 97 -14.62 -4.17 -15.66
C THR A 97 -14.28 -2.74 -16.09
N GLY A 98 -14.65 -2.36 -17.32
CA GLY A 98 -14.47 -1.00 -17.81
C GLY A 98 -15.31 0.03 -17.04
N ILE A 99 -16.57 -0.28 -16.73
CA ILE A 99 -17.48 0.60 -15.98
C ILE A 99 -16.91 0.89 -14.59
N ASN A 100 -16.45 -0.15 -13.89
CA ASN A 100 -15.85 -0.03 -12.57
C ASN A 100 -14.58 0.84 -12.59
N ASN A 101 -13.76 0.73 -13.64
CA ASN A 101 -12.58 1.57 -13.81
C ASN A 101 -12.93 3.04 -14.10
N LEU A 102 -13.93 3.28 -14.95
CA LEU A 102 -14.43 4.63 -15.23
C LEU A 102 -15.06 5.28 -13.98
N ALA A 103 -15.80 4.51 -13.18
CA ALA A 103 -16.33 4.96 -11.90
C ALA A 103 -15.20 5.41 -10.95
N ARG A 104 -14.10 4.66 -10.91
CA ARG A 104 -12.91 5.03 -10.13
C ARG A 104 -12.23 6.29 -10.65
N LEU A 105 -12.23 6.52 -11.97
CA LEU A 105 -11.73 7.77 -12.53
C LEU A 105 -12.56 8.96 -12.04
N TYR A 106 -13.89 8.88 -12.09
CA TYR A 106 -14.76 9.94 -11.59
C TYR A 106 -14.63 10.15 -10.08
N LEU A 107 -14.49 9.06 -9.31
CA LEU A 107 -14.19 9.16 -7.88
C LEU A 107 -12.90 9.95 -7.61
N ASN A 108 -11.82 9.68 -8.36
CA ASN A 108 -10.55 10.38 -8.22
C ASN A 108 -10.62 11.86 -8.65
N GLN A 109 -11.54 12.21 -9.54
CA GLN A 109 -11.83 13.59 -9.93
C GLN A 109 -12.76 14.32 -8.94
N GLY A 110 -13.34 13.60 -7.97
CA GLY A 110 -14.35 14.14 -7.04
C GLY A 110 -15.76 14.18 -7.61
N ASP A 111 -16.02 13.58 -8.77
CA ASP A 111 -17.36 13.48 -9.37
C ASP A 111 -18.09 12.24 -8.83
N TYR A 112 -18.57 12.37 -7.59
CA TYR A 112 -19.23 11.28 -6.88
C TYR A 112 -20.58 10.89 -7.49
N ALA A 113 -21.30 11.87 -8.06
CA ALA A 113 -22.62 11.68 -8.67
C ALA A 113 -22.55 10.75 -9.89
N ARG A 114 -21.49 10.86 -10.71
CA ARG A 114 -21.28 9.94 -11.84
C ARG A 114 -20.68 8.60 -11.41
N ALA A 115 -19.89 8.56 -10.33
CA ALA A 115 -19.21 7.35 -9.89
C ALA A 115 -20.16 6.29 -9.28
N GLU A 116 -21.07 6.69 -8.38
CA GLU A 116 -21.95 5.76 -7.66
C GLU A 116 -22.78 4.83 -8.57
N PRO A 117 -23.56 5.34 -9.54
CA PRO A 117 -24.39 4.47 -10.38
C PRO A 117 -23.55 3.51 -11.24
N LEU A 118 -22.34 3.92 -11.64
CA LEU A 118 -21.43 3.06 -12.39
C LEU A 118 -20.88 1.93 -11.52
N TYR A 119 -20.47 2.21 -10.28
CA TYR A 119 -20.04 1.16 -9.36
C TYR A 119 -21.16 0.15 -9.07
N GLN A 120 -22.38 0.63 -8.82
CA GLN A 120 -23.54 -0.23 -8.58
C GLN A 120 -23.87 -1.09 -9.81
N ARG A 121 -23.85 -0.50 -11.01
CA ARG A 121 -24.06 -1.22 -12.28
C ARG A 121 -23.00 -2.30 -12.51
N ALA A 122 -21.73 -1.98 -12.32
CA ALA A 122 -20.65 -2.97 -12.48
C ALA A 122 -20.80 -4.14 -11.50
N LEU A 123 -21.15 -3.86 -10.23
CA LEU A 123 -21.39 -4.88 -9.24
C LEU A 123 -22.55 -5.80 -9.64
N ALA A 124 -23.68 -5.22 -10.08
CA ALA A 124 -24.85 -5.99 -10.52
C ALA A 124 -24.53 -6.91 -11.69
N ILE A 125 -23.81 -6.41 -12.72
CA ILE A 125 -23.39 -7.23 -13.86
C ILE A 125 -22.49 -8.38 -13.39
N PHE A 126 -21.51 -8.13 -12.54
CA PHE A 126 -20.63 -9.19 -12.02
C PHE A 126 -21.39 -10.23 -11.21
N GLU A 127 -22.32 -9.83 -10.34
CA GLU A 127 -23.14 -10.76 -9.57
C GLU A 127 -24.01 -11.63 -10.47
N ASN A 128 -24.66 -11.04 -11.47
CA ASN A 128 -25.56 -11.73 -12.38
C ASN A 128 -24.82 -12.71 -13.30
N ARG A 129 -23.65 -12.33 -13.81
CA ARG A 129 -22.92 -13.12 -14.81
C ARG A 129 -21.92 -14.11 -14.24
N LEU A 130 -21.26 -13.75 -13.14
CA LEU A 130 -20.17 -14.57 -12.57
C LEU A 130 -20.58 -15.25 -11.26
N GLY A 131 -21.70 -14.81 -10.66
CA GLY A 131 -22.16 -15.23 -9.35
C GLY A 131 -21.58 -14.39 -8.22
N ARG A 132 -22.34 -14.28 -7.13
CA ARG A 132 -22.08 -13.43 -5.94
C ARG A 132 -20.75 -13.68 -5.23
N GLU A 133 -20.09 -14.81 -5.51
CA GLU A 133 -18.86 -15.28 -4.87
C GLU A 133 -17.63 -15.17 -5.78
N HIS A 134 -17.74 -14.54 -6.95
CA HIS A 134 -16.63 -14.42 -7.88
C HIS A 134 -15.59 -13.39 -7.39
N PRO A 135 -14.27 -13.60 -7.59
CA PRO A 135 -13.25 -12.61 -7.19
C PRO A 135 -13.45 -11.20 -7.79
N LYS A 136 -13.97 -11.11 -9.02
CA LYS A 136 -14.36 -9.82 -9.64
C LYS A 136 -15.49 -9.10 -8.87
N VAL A 137 -16.41 -9.84 -8.23
CA VAL A 137 -17.43 -9.26 -7.34
C VAL A 137 -16.76 -8.66 -6.10
N ALA A 138 -15.81 -9.35 -5.47
CA ALA A 138 -15.07 -8.81 -4.33
C ALA A 138 -14.28 -7.53 -4.67
N PHE A 139 -13.68 -7.45 -5.86
CA PHE A 139 -13.03 -6.23 -6.33
C PHE A 139 -14.04 -5.07 -6.50
N SER A 140 -15.22 -5.35 -7.08
CA SER A 140 -16.28 -4.35 -7.23
C SER A 140 -16.88 -3.91 -5.89
N LEU A 141 -17.08 -4.84 -4.95
CA LEU A 141 -17.51 -4.54 -3.58
C LEU A 141 -16.50 -3.65 -2.86
N ASN A 142 -15.21 -3.96 -2.99
CA ASN A 142 -14.14 -3.14 -2.43
C ASN A 142 -14.16 -1.71 -2.97
N ASN A 143 -14.29 -1.53 -4.29
CA ASN A 143 -14.32 -0.20 -4.89
C ASN A 143 -15.54 0.61 -4.46
N LEU A 144 -16.72 -0.03 -4.40
CA LEU A 144 -17.94 0.62 -3.90
C LEU A 144 -17.81 0.97 -2.41
N ALA A 145 -17.14 0.13 -1.62
CA ALA A 145 -16.86 0.44 -0.21
C ALA A 145 -15.91 1.64 -0.06
N VAL A 146 -14.87 1.73 -0.90
CA VAL A 146 -13.97 2.89 -0.94
C VAL A 146 -14.74 4.15 -1.32
N PHE A 147 -15.64 4.07 -2.30
CA PHE A 147 -16.52 5.18 -2.68
C PHE A 147 -17.31 5.70 -1.47
N TYR A 148 -18.04 4.82 -0.77
CA TYR A 148 -18.81 5.22 0.42
C TYR A 148 -17.93 5.72 1.56
N ALA A 149 -16.78 5.08 1.82
CA ALA A 149 -15.84 5.50 2.86
C ALA A 149 -15.23 6.89 2.57
N THR A 150 -15.00 7.22 1.30
CA THR A 150 -14.52 8.55 0.87
C THR A 150 -15.56 9.64 1.14
N GLN A 151 -16.85 9.28 1.08
CA GLN A 151 -17.97 10.16 1.45
C GLN A 151 -18.26 10.19 2.96
N GLY A 152 -17.50 9.45 3.78
CA GLY A 152 -17.78 9.32 5.21
C GLY A 152 -18.92 8.35 5.57
N ASP A 153 -19.48 7.63 4.59
CA ASP A 153 -20.57 6.70 4.78
C ASP A 153 -20.06 5.30 5.12
N TYR A 154 -19.61 5.16 6.37
CA TYR A 154 -19.01 3.93 6.86
C TYR A 154 -20.02 2.79 7.08
N SER A 155 -21.30 3.12 7.31
CA SER A 155 -22.37 2.14 7.50
C SER A 155 -22.70 1.39 6.21
N ARG A 156 -22.58 2.05 5.03
CA ARG A 156 -22.67 1.37 3.73
C ARG A 156 -21.36 0.69 3.32
N ALA A 157 -20.21 1.20 3.72
CA ALA A 157 -18.91 0.62 3.36
C ALA A 157 -18.58 -0.70 4.08
N GLU A 158 -18.87 -0.79 5.39
CA GLU A 158 -18.49 -1.95 6.21
C GLU A 158 -19.08 -3.28 5.70
N PRO A 159 -20.39 -3.40 5.42
CA PRO A 159 -20.98 -4.67 4.99
C PRO A 159 -20.42 -5.15 3.65
N LEU A 160 -20.06 -4.22 2.76
CA LEU A 160 -19.43 -4.53 1.48
C LEU A 160 -18.06 -5.17 1.67
N LEU A 161 -17.25 -4.63 2.59
CA LEU A 161 -15.93 -5.16 2.90
C LEU A 161 -15.99 -6.48 3.68
N GLN A 162 -16.93 -6.61 4.63
CA GLN A 162 -17.19 -7.85 5.35
C GLN A 162 -17.56 -8.99 4.38
N ARG A 163 -18.26 -8.67 3.29
CA ARG A 163 -18.56 -9.61 2.21
C ARG A 163 -17.37 -9.84 1.27
N ALA A 164 -16.61 -8.80 0.93
CA ALA A 164 -15.48 -8.90 0.02
C ALA A 164 -14.33 -9.72 0.61
N LEU A 165 -14.05 -9.59 1.91
CA LEU A 165 -12.92 -10.22 2.58
C LEU A 165 -12.90 -11.75 2.48
N PRO A 166 -13.96 -12.51 2.83
CA PRO A 166 -13.94 -13.96 2.68
C PRO A 166 -13.86 -14.42 1.22
N ILE A 167 -14.46 -13.67 0.27
CA ILE A 167 -14.32 -13.97 -1.17
C ILE A 167 -12.87 -13.76 -1.62
N ALA A 168 -12.23 -12.68 -1.17
CA ALA A 168 -10.83 -12.40 -1.44
C ALA A 168 -9.92 -13.49 -0.86
N THR A 169 -10.14 -13.89 0.40
CA THR A 169 -9.42 -14.99 1.05
C THR A 169 -9.59 -16.30 0.27
N GLU A 170 -10.83 -16.70 -0.01
CA GLU A 170 -11.15 -17.92 -0.75
C GLU A 170 -10.44 -17.95 -2.12
N SER A 171 -10.41 -16.82 -2.82
CA SER A 171 -9.81 -16.70 -4.16
C SER A 171 -8.33 -17.08 -4.20
N GLY A 172 -7.63 -16.96 -3.06
CA GLY A 172 -6.19 -17.15 -2.97
C GLY A 172 -5.39 -16.11 -3.75
N GLN A 173 -5.98 -14.94 -4.05
CA GLN A 173 -5.32 -13.83 -4.75
C GLN A 173 -4.77 -12.83 -3.72
N PRO A 174 -3.47 -12.81 -3.41
CA PRO A 174 -2.94 -11.96 -2.34
C PRO A 174 -3.09 -10.47 -2.66
N LYS A 175 -3.06 -10.09 -3.95
CA LYS A 175 -3.30 -8.71 -4.40
C LYS A 175 -4.67 -8.19 -3.96
N LEU A 176 -5.72 -8.99 -4.16
CA LEU A 176 -7.07 -8.62 -3.73
C LEU A 176 -7.18 -8.62 -2.20
N LEU A 177 -6.58 -9.61 -1.54
CA LEU A 177 -6.66 -9.77 -0.09
C LEU A 177 -6.06 -8.58 0.67
N TRP A 178 -4.83 -8.16 0.34
CA TRP A 178 -4.21 -7.05 1.08
C TRP A 178 -4.96 -5.73 0.86
N VAL A 179 -5.53 -5.50 -0.33
CA VAL A 179 -6.32 -4.29 -0.61
C VAL A 179 -7.54 -4.25 0.29
N VAL A 180 -8.32 -5.33 0.36
CA VAL A 180 -9.51 -5.39 1.22
C VAL A 180 -9.13 -5.24 2.70
N GLN A 181 -8.05 -5.88 3.15
CA GLN A 181 -7.53 -5.73 4.53
C GLN A 181 -7.11 -4.29 4.84
N ASN A 182 -6.46 -3.61 3.89
CA ASN A 182 -6.02 -2.22 4.04
C ASN A 182 -7.22 -1.26 4.14
N ILE A 183 -8.22 -1.42 3.27
CA ILE A 183 -9.42 -0.57 3.33
C ILE A 183 -10.22 -0.83 4.61
N LEU A 184 -10.31 -2.08 5.09
CA LEU A 184 -10.89 -2.37 6.41
C LEU A 184 -10.13 -1.69 7.54
N SER A 185 -8.79 -1.70 7.49
CA SER A 185 -7.96 -0.97 8.46
C SER A 185 -8.30 0.52 8.49
N GLN A 186 -8.38 1.16 7.33
CA GLN A 186 -8.75 2.56 7.18
C GLN A 186 -10.17 2.86 7.69
N LEU A 187 -11.12 2.00 7.36
CA LEU A 187 -12.50 2.09 7.82
C LEU A 187 -12.57 2.08 9.36
N PHE A 188 -11.87 1.16 10.01
CA PHE A 188 -11.90 1.05 11.48
C PHE A 188 -11.28 2.24 12.19
N VAL A 189 -10.30 2.93 11.60
CA VAL A 189 -9.80 4.20 12.16
C VAL A 189 -10.92 5.24 12.18
N LYS A 190 -11.67 5.34 11.08
CA LYS A 190 -12.79 6.28 10.98
C LYS A 190 -13.97 5.95 11.88
N GLN A 191 -14.14 4.68 12.24
CA GLN A 191 -15.11 4.23 13.25
C GLN A 191 -14.56 4.30 14.70
N HIS A 192 -13.38 4.90 14.92
CA HIS A 192 -12.71 4.98 16.23
C HIS A 192 -12.31 3.63 16.84
N SER A 193 -12.29 2.55 16.06
CA SER A 193 -11.87 1.20 16.47
C SER A 193 -10.37 0.97 16.17
N LEU A 194 -9.49 1.75 16.80
CA LEU A 194 -8.06 1.82 16.45
C LEU A 194 -7.32 0.47 16.58
N ARG A 195 -7.69 -0.38 17.53
CA ARG A 195 -7.09 -1.72 17.64
C ARG A 195 -7.45 -2.62 16.47
N ALA A 196 -8.70 -2.57 16.01
CA ALA A 196 -9.15 -3.36 14.87
C ALA A 196 -8.47 -2.85 13.60
N ALA A 197 -8.32 -1.53 13.49
CA ALA A 197 -7.54 -0.90 12.44
C ALA A 197 -6.10 -1.42 12.41
N ILE A 198 -5.38 -1.41 13.54
CA ILE A 198 -4.01 -1.92 13.64
C ILE A 198 -3.96 -3.42 13.28
N PHE A 199 -4.91 -4.22 13.76
CA PHE A 199 -4.96 -5.65 13.45
C PHE A 199 -5.06 -5.91 11.94
N PHE A 200 -6.02 -5.28 11.25
CA PHE A 200 -6.16 -5.44 9.80
C PHE A 200 -5.04 -4.79 9.00
N GLY A 201 -4.45 -3.70 9.51
CA GLY A 201 -3.25 -3.09 8.92
C GLY A 201 -2.06 -4.05 8.95
N LYS A 202 -1.85 -4.75 10.07
CA LYS A 202 -0.84 -5.82 10.18
C LYS A 202 -1.14 -6.99 9.23
N GLN A 203 -2.40 -7.39 9.09
CA GLN A 203 -2.78 -8.43 8.11
C GLN A 203 -2.44 -8.00 6.68
N ALA A 204 -2.75 -6.76 6.29
CA ALA A 204 -2.42 -6.21 4.97
C ALA A 204 -0.90 -6.21 4.73
N VAL A 205 -0.11 -5.69 5.69
CA VAL A 205 1.35 -5.68 5.63
C VAL A 205 1.92 -7.10 5.53
N ASN A 206 1.39 -8.06 6.29
CA ASN A 206 1.83 -9.46 6.23
C ASN A 206 1.53 -10.12 4.88
N THR A 207 0.40 -9.79 4.26
CA THR A 207 0.08 -10.23 2.90
C THR A 207 1.05 -9.62 1.87
N LEU A 208 1.40 -8.33 2.02
CA LEU A 208 2.40 -7.66 1.18
C LEU A 208 3.81 -8.24 1.35
N GLN A 209 4.21 -8.62 2.57
CA GLN A 209 5.49 -9.27 2.83
C GLN A 209 5.56 -10.66 2.19
N SER A 210 4.44 -11.39 2.18
CA SER A 210 4.34 -12.67 1.47
C SER A 210 4.48 -12.47 -0.06
N LEU A 211 3.93 -11.40 -0.62
CA LEU A 211 4.15 -11.01 -2.02
C LEU A 211 5.61 -10.64 -2.27
N ARG A 212 6.24 -9.88 -1.36
CA ARG A 212 7.66 -9.51 -1.45
C ARG A 212 8.57 -10.74 -1.49
N ALA A 213 8.28 -11.74 -0.66
CA ALA A 213 9.04 -12.99 -0.64
C ALA A 213 9.03 -13.70 -2.01
N ASN A 214 7.92 -13.62 -2.75
CA ASN A 214 7.80 -14.23 -4.08
C ASN A 214 8.61 -13.49 -5.17
N ILE A 215 8.88 -12.20 -5.00
CA ILE A 215 9.66 -11.39 -5.95
C ILE A 215 11.14 -11.23 -5.55
N SER A 216 11.56 -11.94 -4.51
CA SER A 216 12.93 -11.91 -3.96
C SER A 216 14.04 -12.21 -4.97
N LYS A 217 13.73 -12.99 -6.00
CA LYS A 217 14.66 -13.36 -7.08
C LYS A 217 14.66 -12.38 -8.26
N MET A 218 13.80 -11.36 -8.25
CA MET A 218 13.73 -10.35 -9.31
C MET A 218 14.85 -9.30 -9.15
N ALA A 219 15.11 -8.53 -10.21
CA ALA A 219 16.09 -7.44 -10.18
C ALA A 219 15.84 -6.47 -9.01
N LYS A 220 16.90 -5.99 -8.35
CA LYS A 220 16.81 -5.09 -7.19
C LYS A 220 15.94 -3.86 -7.48
N SER A 221 16.07 -3.27 -8.67
CA SER A 221 15.24 -2.12 -9.09
C SER A 221 13.74 -2.39 -9.10
N LEU A 222 13.31 -3.63 -9.43
CA LEU A 222 11.89 -4.02 -9.37
C LEU A 222 11.41 -4.27 -7.95
N GLN A 223 12.28 -4.80 -7.09
CA GLN A 223 11.97 -4.92 -5.66
C GLN A 223 11.80 -3.54 -5.02
N GLN A 224 12.67 -2.59 -5.35
CA GLN A 224 12.58 -1.19 -4.91
C GLN A 224 11.31 -0.53 -5.41
N SER A 225 10.99 -0.69 -6.70
CA SER A 225 9.77 -0.18 -7.29
C SER A 225 8.53 -0.71 -6.56
N PHE A 226 8.50 -2.02 -6.24
CA PHE A 226 7.40 -2.62 -5.49
C PHE A 226 7.27 -2.04 -4.08
N ILE A 227 8.37 -1.89 -3.36
CA ILE A 227 8.38 -1.34 -2.00
C ILE A 227 7.90 0.11 -2.02
N LYS A 228 8.43 0.92 -2.94
CA LYS A 228 8.05 2.33 -3.11
C LYS A 228 6.56 2.48 -3.38
N ASP A 229 6.03 1.69 -4.31
CA ASP A 229 4.61 1.75 -4.67
C ASP A 229 3.65 1.33 -3.54
N LYS A 230 4.13 0.50 -2.60
CA LYS A 230 3.33 0.03 -1.45
C LYS A 230 3.69 0.72 -0.14
N ALA A 231 4.57 1.72 -0.17
CA ALA A 231 5.16 2.33 1.03
C ALA A 231 4.09 2.88 1.98
N ASP A 232 3.06 3.52 1.42
CA ASP A 232 1.96 4.14 2.15
C ASP A 232 1.26 3.16 3.10
N VAL A 233 1.11 1.88 2.71
CA VAL A 233 0.46 0.88 3.56
C VAL A 233 1.26 0.61 4.83
N TYR A 234 2.59 0.57 4.73
CA TYR A 234 3.48 0.37 5.87
C TYR A 234 3.56 1.63 6.73
N GLN A 235 3.70 2.80 6.09
CA GLN A 235 3.75 4.08 6.78
C GLN A 235 2.46 4.34 7.54
N TYR A 236 1.31 4.08 6.92
CA TYR A 236 0.00 4.20 7.53
C TYR A 236 -0.11 3.33 8.79
N LEU A 237 0.27 2.04 8.72
CA LEU A 237 0.29 1.19 9.91
C LEU A 237 1.27 1.70 10.98
N ALA A 238 2.45 2.16 10.59
CA ALA A 238 3.43 2.71 11.51
C ALA A 238 2.89 3.95 12.25
N VAL A 239 2.17 4.84 11.56
CA VAL A 239 1.49 5.99 12.17
C VAL A 239 0.52 5.54 13.25
N LEU A 240 -0.36 4.58 12.95
CA LEU A 240 -1.34 4.07 13.93
C LEU A 240 -0.66 3.44 15.15
N LEU A 241 0.47 2.76 14.94
CA LEU A 241 1.25 2.17 16.03
C LEU A 241 1.91 3.25 16.89
N ILE A 242 2.45 4.32 16.30
CA ILE A 242 3.04 5.45 17.03
C ILE A 242 1.98 6.15 17.88
N GLU A 243 0.78 6.38 17.34
CA GLU A 243 -0.35 7.00 18.06
C GLU A 243 -0.84 6.17 19.26
N GLN A 244 -0.52 4.89 19.29
CA GLN A 244 -0.80 4.00 20.42
C GLN A 244 0.41 3.78 21.33
N GLY A 245 1.51 4.51 21.14
CA GLY A 245 2.75 4.33 21.89
C GLY A 245 3.47 3.01 21.58
N ARG A 246 3.10 2.30 20.52
CA ARG A 246 3.65 0.99 20.12
C ARG A 246 4.89 1.17 19.23
N LEU A 247 5.82 2.01 19.70
CA LEU A 247 7.01 2.43 18.94
C LEU A 247 7.88 1.27 18.43
N PRO A 248 8.10 0.17 19.17
CA PRO A 248 8.91 -0.95 18.67
C PRO A 248 8.27 -1.63 17.47
N GLU A 249 6.94 -1.73 17.46
CA GLU A 249 6.19 -2.32 16.35
C GLU A 249 6.17 -1.37 15.15
N ALA A 250 6.02 -0.06 15.38
CA ALA A 250 6.11 0.94 14.33
C ALA A 250 7.48 0.89 13.65
N GLN A 251 8.56 0.86 14.43
CA GLN A 251 9.93 0.74 13.91
C GLN A 251 10.12 -0.57 13.14
N GLN A 252 9.56 -1.68 13.62
CA GLN A 252 9.59 -2.96 12.89
C GLN A 252 8.93 -2.83 11.52
N VAL A 253 7.76 -2.20 11.44
CA VAL A 253 7.03 -1.99 10.18
C VAL A 253 7.80 -1.05 9.26
N LEU A 254 8.38 0.03 9.77
CA LEU A 254 9.21 0.96 8.98
C LEU A 254 10.50 0.30 8.51
N ALA A 255 11.09 -0.59 9.31
CA ALA A 255 12.24 -1.39 8.91
C ALA A 255 11.94 -2.19 7.64
N MET A 256 10.71 -2.70 7.47
CA MET A 256 10.30 -3.45 6.28
C MET A 256 10.37 -2.64 4.99
N LEU A 257 10.36 -1.31 5.06
CA LEU A 257 10.57 -0.43 3.90
C LEU A 257 12.04 -0.23 3.54
N LYS A 258 12.97 -0.54 4.45
CA LYS A 258 14.41 -0.34 4.24
C LYS A 258 15.03 -1.60 3.62
N GLU A 259 16.03 -1.39 2.76
CA GLU A 259 16.80 -2.47 2.13
C GLU A 259 17.73 -3.20 3.12
N GLU A 260 18.40 -4.24 2.61
CA GLU A 260 19.20 -5.28 3.29
C GLU A 260 20.12 -4.78 4.43
N GLU A 261 20.74 -3.60 4.31
CA GLU A 261 21.77 -3.13 5.25
C GLU A 261 21.25 -2.83 6.68
N TYR A 262 20.09 -2.18 6.81
CA TYR A 262 19.49 -1.95 8.13
C TYR A 262 19.06 -3.28 8.78
N PHE A 263 18.64 -4.25 7.96
CA PHE A 263 18.29 -5.59 8.44
C PHE A 263 19.50 -6.42 8.85
N ASP A 264 20.60 -6.35 8.11
CA ASP A 264 21.88 -6.99 8.44
C ASP A 264 22.49 -6.40 9.72
N PHE A 265 22.31 -5.10 9.94
CA PHE A 265 22.71 -4.44 11.17
C PHE A 265 21.88 -4.90 12.39
N ILE A 266 20.54 -4.96 12.28
CA ILE A 266 19.65 -5.30 13.40
C ILE A 266 19.64 -6.79 13.73
N ARG A 267 19.82 -7.65 12.73
CA ARG A 267 19.90 -9.10 12.92
C ARG A 267 21.27 -9.56 12.48
N ARG A 268 22.21 -9.68 13.42
CA ARG A 268 23.46 -10.46 13.27
C ARG A 268 23.18 -11.96 13.09
N ASP A 269 22.34 -12.34 12.11
CA ASP A 269 22.19 -13.71 11.60
C ASP A 269 22.69 -13.73 10.16
N ALA A 270 24.00 -13.54 10.02
CA ALA A 270 24.73 -13.54 8.76
C ALA A 270 24.87 -14.96 8.13
N GLN A 271 24.17 -15.99 8.65
CA GLN A 271 24.31 -17.37 8.17
C GLN A 271 23.09 -18.00 7.48
N ALA A 272 22.03 -17.24 7.20
CA ALA A 272 20.92 -17.75 6.38
C ALA A 272 21.08 -17.29 4.92
N GLY A 273 21.81 -18.07 4.12
CA GLY A 273 22.11 -17.78 2.72
C GLY A 273 20.89 -17.36 1.88
N GLY A 274 21.03 -16.26 1.14
CA GLY A 274 20.33 -15.92 -0.10
C GLY A 274 18.79 -15.85 -0.11
N LYS A 275 18.08 -16.10 1.01
CA LYS A 275 16.61 -15.96 1.08
C LYS A 275 16.28 -14.57 1.62
N VAL A 276 15.61 -13.75 0.80
CA VAL A 276 15.01 -12.48 1.24
C VAL A 276 14.14 -12.77 2.47
N ARG A 277 14.59 -12.23 3.61
CA ARG A 277 14.05 -12.42 4.95
C ARG A 277 12.64 -11.82 5.01
N SER A 278 11.58 -12.65 4.91
CA SER A 278 10.20 -12.21 5.11
C SER A 278 9.99 -11.88 6.60
N THR A 279 10.11 -10.61 6.97
CA THR A 279 9.72 -10.15 8.30
C THR A 279 8.21 -9.93 8.32
N LYS A 280 7.51 -10.53 9.28
CA LYS A 280 6.07 -10.32 9.48
C LYS A 280 5.85 -9.25 10.55
N ALA A 281 4.86 -8.40 10.34
CA ALA A 281 4.30 -7.55 11.37
C ALA A 281 3.70 -8.46 12.45
N THR A 282 4.19 -8.30 13.68
CA THR A 282 3.84 -9.21 14.76
C THR A 282 2.62 -8.76 15.52
N PHE A 283 1.95 -9.70 16.16
CA PHE A 283 0.79 -9.44 17.02
C PHE A 283 1.23 -9.48 18.48
N ASN A 284 0.56 -8.69 19.33
CA ASN A 284 0.72 -8.78 20.77
C ASN A 284 -0.01 -10.01 21.34
N ASP A 285 0.23 -10.39 22.59
CA ASP A 285 -0.37 -11.61 23.18
C ASP A 285 -1.91 -11.65 23.04
N PHE A 286 -2.55 -10.49 23.21
CA PHE A 286 -4.00 -10.35 23.03
C PHE A 286 -4.42 -10.59 21.57
N GLU A 287 -3.81 -9.89 20.64
CA GLU A 287 -4.03 -9.98 19.19
C GLU A 287 -3.61 -11.35 18.63
N GLN A 288 -2.65 -12.04 19.25
CA GLN A 288 -2.04 -13.27 18.75
C GLN A 288 -3.06 -14.41 18.71
N ALA A 289 -3.88 -14.53 19.75
CA ALA A 289 -4.99 -15.50 19.77
C ALA A 289 -6.00 -15.20 18.64
N TRP A 290 -6.34 -13.92 18.44
CA TRP A 290 -7.20 -13.49 17.34
C TRP A 290 -6.56 -13.75 15.97
N ALA A 291 -5.26 -13.50 15.81
CA ALA A 291 -4.52 -13.73 14.58
C ALA A 291 -4.42 -15.23 14.24
N GLN A 292 -4.25 -16.10 15.24
CA GLN A 292 -4.27 -17.54 15.07
C GLN A 292 -5.65 -18.03 14.61
N ARG A 293 -6.73 -17.56 15.26
CA ARG A 293 -8.10 -17.89 14.86
C ARG A 293 -8.43 -17.35 13.46
N TYR A 294 -8.01 -16.12 13.14
CA TYR A 294 -8.13 -15.55 11.79
C TYR A 294 -7.41 -16.40 10.75
N GLN A 295 -6.18 -16.82 11.04
CA GLN A 295 -5.38 -17.65 10.17
C GLN A 295 -6.05 -19.02 9.95
N ALA A 296 -6.58 -19.65 11.00
CA ALA A 296 -7.28 -20.93 10.90
C ALA A 296 -8.52 -20.83 10.00
N ILE A 297 -9.37 -19.81 10.21
CA ILE A 297 -10.56 -19.61 9.38
C ILE A 297 -10.15 -19.30 7.92
N ASN A 298 -9.13 -18.48 7.71
CA ASN A 298 -8.64 -18.19 6.37
C ASN A 298 -8.07 -19.42 5.66
N GLN A 299 -7.32 -20.27 6.36
CA GLN A 299 -6.81 -21.52 5.81
C GLN A 299 -7.95 -22.46 5.39
N GLN A 300 -9.00 -22.54 6.20
CA GLN A 300 -10.21 -23.30 5.86
C GLN A 300 -10.89 -22.73 4.60
N LEU A 301 -11.09 -21.41 4.51
CA LEU A 301 -11.68 -20.76 3.34
C LEU A 301 -10.85 -20.96 2.07
N VAL A 302 -9.52 -20.85 2.17
CA VAL A 302 -8.60 -21.10 1.04
C VAL A 302 -8.67 -22.56 0.58
N ALA A 303 -8.69 -23.51 1.52
CA ALA A 303 -8.76 -24.94 1.21
C ALA A 303 -10.06 -25.30 0.48
N LEU A 304 -11.20 -24.89 1.04
CA LEU A 304 -12.52 -25.09 0.43
C LEU A 304 -12.61 -24.41 -0.95
N GLY A 305 -12.09 -23.18 -1.05
CA GLY A 305 -12.05 -22.42 -2.30
C GLY A 305 -11.20 -23.08 -3.39
N ARG A 306 -10.04 -23.64 -3.02
CA ARG A 306 -9.16 -24.36 -3.95
C ARG A 306 -9.87 -25.60 -4.48
N GLU A 307 -10.48 -26.41 -3.62
CA GLU A 307 -11.20 -27.62 -4.04
C GLU A 307 -12.40 -27.29 -4.93
N LEU A 308 -13.17 -26.26 -4.59
CA LEU A 308 -14.28 -25.77 -5.43
C LEU A 308 -13.81 -25.32 -6.81
N ARG A 309 -12.66 -24.64 -6.91
CA ARG A 309 -12.07 -24.24 -8.21
C ARG A 309 -11.62 -25.44 -9.03
N GLN A 310 -10.97 -26.43 -8.41
CA GLN A 310 -10.57 -27.67 -9.08
C GLN A 310 -11.78 -28.42 -9.63
N LEU A 311 -12.84 -28.59 -8.84
CA LEU A 311 -14.08 -29.21 -9.30
C LEU A 311 -14.79 -28.37 -10.37
N LYS A 312 -14.72 -27.04 -10.31
CA LYS A 312 -15.26 -26.17 -11.37
C LYS A 312 -14.50 -26.35 -12.70
N GLN A 313 -13.18 -26.45 -12.66
CA GLN A 313 -12.36 -26.73 -13.84
C GLN A 313 -12.66 -28.12 -14.40
N LYS A 314 -12.70 -29.15 -13.54
CA LYS A 314 -13.04 -30.52 -13.95
C LYS A 314 -14.46 -30.63 -14.49
N ALA A 315 -15.41 -29.81 -14.02
CA ALA A 315 -16.77 -29.80 -14.54
C ALA A 315 -16.88 -29.46 -16.02
N LEU A 316 -15.88 -28.76 -16.60
CA LEU A 316 -15.81 -28.53 -18.04
C LEU A 316 -15.59 -29.83 -18.83
N LEU A 317 -15.03 -30.85 -18.18
CA LEU A 317 -14.75 -32.18 -18.73
C LEU A 317 -15.79 -33.24 -18.30
N GLY A 318 -16.81 -32.84 -17.52
CA GLY A 318 -17.81 -33.73 -16.92
C GLY A 318 -17.45 -34.20 -15.51
N LEU A 319 -18.40 -34.05 -14.57
CA LEU A 319 -18.25 -34.52 -13.18
C LEU A 319 -18.94 -35.87 -12.97
N THR A 320 -18.32 -36.73 -12.18
CA THR A 320 -18.95 -37.94 -11.62
C THR A 320 -20.04 -37.58 -10.60
N ALA A 321 -20.92 -38.53 -10.26
CA ALA A 321 -21.97 -38.33 -9.26
C ALA A 321 -21.38 -37.98 -7.87
N ALA A 322 -20.31 -38.66 -7.46
CA ALA A 322 -19.60 -38.39 -6.22
C ALA A 322 -19.03 -36.97 -6.17
N GLU A 323 -18.46 -36.48 -7.27
CA GLU A 323 -17.92 -35.12 -7.36
C GLU A 323 -19.00 -34.05 -7.37
N LYS A 324 -20.17 -34.32 -7.99
CA LYS A 324 -21.34 -33.44 -7.90
C LYS A 324 -21.84 -33.34 -6.46
N ALA A 325 -21.90 -34.46 -5.74
CA ALA A 325 -22.25 -34.49 -4.32
C ALA A 325 -21.21 -33.74 -3.46
N ARG A 326 -19.92 -33.98 -3.67
CA ARG A 326 -18.83 -33.27 -2.99
C ARG A 326 -18.87 -31.77 -3.24
N ARG A 327 -19.10 -31.34 -4.48
CA ARG A 327 -19.27 -29.92 -4.83
C ARG A 327 -20.44 -29.28 -4.10
N LYS A 328 -21.56 -30.00 -3.94
CA LYS A 328 -22.73 -29.53 -3.17
C LYS A 328 -22.37 -29.38 -1.68
N GLN A 329 -21.68 -30.37 -1.11
CA GLN A 329 -21.22 -30.32 0.28
C GLN A 329 -20.26 -29.15 0.51
N LEU A 330 -19.24 -28.99 -0.33
CA LEU A 330 -18.28 -27.89 -0.22
C LEU A 330 -18.94 -26.51 -0.27
N ARG A 331 -20.01 -26.34 -1.05
CA ARG A 331 -20.79 -25.10 -1.07
C ARG A 331 -21.52 -24.85 0.25
N ALA A 332 -22.03 -25.90 0.89
CA ALA A 332 -22.63 -25.80 2.22
C ALA A 332 -21.57 -25.48 3.28
N ASP A 333 -20.45 -26.20 3.28
CA ASP A 333 -19.31 -25.97 4.17
C ASP A 333 -18.76 -24.54 4.02
N MET A 334 -18.67 -24.04 2.78
CA MET A 334 -18.28 -22.67 2.49
C MET A 334 -19.24 -21.64 3.10
N LYS A 335 -20.56 -21.88 3.01
CA LYS A 335 -21.57 -21.00 3.61
C LYS A 335 -21.42 -20.95 5.13
N VAL A 336 -21.17 -22.10 5.76
CA VAL A 336 -20.92 -22.20 7.21
C VAL A 336 -19.64 -21.47 7.59
N ALA A 337 -18.54 -21.70 6.87
CA ALA A 337 -17.25 -21.04 7.11
C ALA A 337 -17.34 -19.51 6.97
N LYS A 338 -18.08 -18.99 5.97
CA LYS A 338 -18.32 -17.55 5.81
C LYS A 338 -19.16 -16.96 6.94
N LYS A 339 -20.20 -17.67 7.40
CA LYS A 339 -20.98 -17.23 8.57
C LYS A 339 -20.11 -17.20 9.84
N ALA A 340 -19.28 -18.21 10.05
CA ALA A 340 -18.32 -18.24 11.16
C ALA A 340 -17.29 -17.11 11.07
N PHE A 341 -16.85 -16.76 9.86
CA PHE A 341 -15.96 -15.64 9.63
C PHE A 341 -16.60 -14.29 9.98
N ILE A 342 -17.85 -14.06 9.56
CA ILE A 342 -18.59 -12.83 9.91
C ILE A 342 -18.78 -12.74 11.43
N ALA A 343 -19.21 -13.83 12.07
CA ALA A 343 -19.33 -13.88 13.54
C ALA A 343 -17.99 -13.60 14.23
N TYR A 344 -16.88 -14.14 13.70
CA TYR A 344 -15.54 -13.83 14.18
C TYR A 344 -15.21 -12.33 14.10
N LEU A 345 -15.56 -11.65 13.00
CA LEU A 345 -15.33 -10.21 12.85
C LEU A 345 -16.11 -9.40 13.90
N GLU A 346 -17.36 -9.76 14.15
CA GLU A 346 -18.21 -9.11 15.17
C GLU A 346 -17.67 -9.35 16.58
N GLU A 347 -17.25 -10.58 16.90
CA GLU A 347 -16.63 -10.93 18.18
C GLU A 347 -15.31 -10.18 18.39
N LEU A 348 -14.46 -10.13 17.36
CA LEU A 348 -13.20 -9.40 17.39
C LEU A 348 -13.45 -7.92 17.68
N ARG A 349 -14.40 -7.30 16.97
CA ARG A 349 -14.75 -5.89 17.15
C ARG A 349 -15.16 -5.61 18.60
N LYS A 350 -16.12 -6.37 19.14
CA LYS A 350 -16.58 -6.21 20.52
C LYS A 350 -15.45 -6.40 21.54
N ALA A 351 -14.62 -7.42 21.37
CA ALA A 351 -13.49 -7.68 22.26
C ALA A 351 -12.45 -6.55 22.22
N PHE A 352 -12.25 -5.95 21.05
CA PHE A 352 -11.27 -4.88 20.86
C PHE A 352 -11.76 -3.53 21.42
N GLU A 353 -13.07 -3.27 21.36
CA GLU A 353 -13.73 -2.11 21.98
C GLU A 353 -13.73 -2.20 23.51
N GLN A 354 -13.96 -3.39 24.08
CA GLN A 354 -14.05 -3.59 25.54
C GLN A 354 -12.70 -3.65 26.26
N ALA A 355 -11.61 -3.92 25.54
CA ALA A 355 -10.32 -4.10 26.18
C ALA A 355 -9.71 -2.74 26.59
N SER A 356 -9.31 -2.60 27.86
CA SER A 356 -8.88 -1.31 28.44
C SER A 356 -7.63 -0.70 27.76
N PRO A 357 -7.53 0.64 27.61
CA PRO A 357 -6.36 1.32 27.02
C PRO A 357 -5.05 1.03 27.74
N ALA A 358 -5.07 0.91 29.07
CA ALA A 358 -3.90 0.68 29.92
C ALA A 358 -3.11 -0.61 29.58
N ARG A 359 -3.80 -1.67 29.10
CA ARG A 359 -3.13 -2.91 28.68
C ARG A 359 -2.28 -2.75 27.43
N ALA A 360 -2.54 -1.76 26.57
CA ALA A 360 -1.74 -1.51 25.36
C ALA A 360 -0.43 -0.76 25.67
N ILE A 361 -0.44 0.18 26.61
CA ILE A 361 0.73 0.94 27.04
C ILE A 361 1.71 0.04 27.82
N ALA A 362 1.21 -0.72 28.81
CA ALA A 362 1.99 -1.71 29.55
C ALA A 362 2.61 -2.79 28.63
N PHE A 363 2.05 -2.98 27.43
CA PHE A 363 2.56 -3.94 26.46
C PHE A 363 3.65 -3.35 25.53
N GLY A 364 3.58 -2.05 25.20
CA GLY A 364 4.71 -1.35 24.57
C GLY A 364 6.00 -1.51 25.38
N GLU A 365 5.86 -1.45 26.71
CA GLU A 365 6.92 -1.77 27.67
C GLU A 365 7.30 -3.25 27.64
N LYS A 366 6.35 -4.21 27.63
CA LYS A 366 6.69 -5.64 27.59
C LYS A 366 7.40 -6.09 26.30
N ASN A 367 7.16 -5.40 25.18
CA ASN A 367 7.88 -5.57 23.92
C ASN A 367 9.34 -5.04 23.94
N LEU A 368 9.80 -4.42 25.04
CA LEU A 368 11.22 -4.11 25.31
C LEU A 368 12.14 -5.30 25.01
N GLY A 369 11.67 -6.55 25.19
CA GLY A 369 12.44 -7.76 24.87
C GLY A 369 12.96 -7.83 23.43
N ARG A 370 12.31 -7.16 22.46
CA ARG A 370 12.76 -7.08 21.06
C ARG A 370 13.55 -5.82 20.73
N LEU A 371 13.44 -4.79 21.56
CA LEU A 371 14.39 -3.69 21.57
C LEU A 371 15.73 -4.13 22.16
N LYS A 372 15.76 -5.08 23.11
CA LYS A 372 16.98 -5.55 23.78
C LYS A 372 18.12 -5.90 22.81
N PRO A 373 17.93 -6.65 21.70
CA PRO A 373 18.99 -6.88 20.73
C PRO A 373 19.50 -5.58 20.10
N LEU A 374 18.60 -4.72 19.61
CA LEU A 374 18.95 -3.44 19.00
C LEU A 374 19.67 -2.51 20.00
N GLN A 375 19.14 -2.39 21.20
CA GLN A 375 19.71 -1.62 22.31
C GLN A 375 21.05 -2.18 22.76
N SER A 376 21.21 -3.51 22.80
CA SER A 376 22.49 -4.18 23.04
C SER A 376 23.51 -3.84 21.96
N THR A 377 23.11 -3.85 20.68
CA THR A 377 23.96 -3.41 19.58
C THR A 377 24.35 -1.94 19.72
N LEU A 378 23.42 -1.06 20.10
CA LEU A 378 23.74 0.35 20.37
C LEU A 378 24.75 0.49 21.51
N ARG A 379 24.58 -0.25 22.62
CA ARG A 379 25.57 -0.29 23.73
C ARG A 379 26.95 -0.74 23.26
N GLN A 380 27.02 -1.72 22.36
CA GLN A 380 28.29 -2.20 21.80
C GLN A 380 29.00 -1.19 20.89
N LEU A 381 28.26 -0.27 20.27
CA LEU A 381 28.82 0.73 19.37
C LEU A 381 29.36 1.98 20.09
N GLY A 382 28.98 2.16 21.37
CA GLY A 382 29.47 3.23 22.24
C GLY A 382 28.35 3.96 22.96
N GLU A 383 28.67 4.53 24.13
CA GLU A 383 27.69 5.15 25.06
C GLU A 383 26.96 6.41 24.52
N GLY A 384 27.33 6.90 23.33
CA GLY A 384 26.72 8.09 22.70
C GLY A 384 26.04 7.84 21.35
N VAL A 385 25.82 6.59 20.95
CA VAL A 385 25.20 6.28 19.64
C VAL A 385 23.69 6.22 19.79
N VAL A 386 22.98 7.07 19.04
CA VAL A 386 21.51 7.13 19.05
C VAL A 386 20.96 6.88 17.65
N LEU A 387 19.97 6.00 17.55
CA LEU A 387 19.29 5.69 16.29
C LEU A 387 18.07 6.60 16.09
N VAL A 388 18.00 7.27 14.95
CA VAL A 388 16.90 8.17 14.59
C VAL A 388 16.19 7.69 13.32
N HIS A 389 14.85 7.65 13.38
CA HIS A 389 13.99 7.37 12.23
C HIS A 389 13.02 8.51 12.01
N TYR A 390 13.01 9.02 10.78
CA TYR A 390 12.06 10.03 10.33
C TYR A 390 10.93 9.37 9.55
N LEU A 391 9.70 9.71 9.90
CA LEU A 391 8.48 9.34 9.19
C LEU A 391 7.77 10.62 8.80
N VAL A 392 7.83 10.95 7.51
CA VAL A 392 7.13 12.11 6.95
C VAL A 392 5.74 11.68 6.55
N THR A 393 4.73 12.43 6.96
CA THR A 393 3.33 12.26 6.56
C THR A 393 2.86 13.53 5.83
N GLU A 394 1.62 13.55 5.34
CA GLU A 394 1.10 14.71 4.62
C GLU A 394 1.08 15.99 5.48
N ASP A 395 0.86 15.86 6.79
CA ASP A 395 0.64 16.96 7.73
C ASP A 395 1.78 17.14 8.75
N LYS A 396 2.51 16.08 9.11
CA LYS A 396 3.56 16.13 10.15
C LYS A 396 4.81 15.31 9.84
N LEU A 397 5.90 15.65 10.51
CA LEU A 397 7.14 14.89 10.58
C LEU A 397 7.23 14.22 11.95
N ARG A 398 7.24 12.90 11.99
CA ARG A 398 7.46 12.14 13.23
C ARG A 398 8.89 11.63 13.30
N ILE A 399 9.47 11.72 14.48
CA ILE A 399 10.87 11.39 14.76
C ILE A 399 10.88 10.33 15.86
N ILE A 400 11.26 9.10 15.52
CA ILE A 400 11.46 8.02 16.50
C ILE A 400 12.93 7.98 16.86
N LEU A 401 13.20 8.20 18.15
CA LEU A 401 14.53 8.18 18.73
C LEU A 401 14.69 6.89 19.56
N THR A 402 15.76 6.13 19.31
CA THR A 402 16.08 4.91 20.05
C THR A 402 17.48 5.01 20.63
N THR A 403 17.56 5.07 21.95
CA THR A 403 18.79 5.02 22.73
C THR A 403 19.01 3.60 23.26
N PRO A 404 20.17 3.30 23.85
CA PRO A 404 20.40 2.06 24.59
C PRO A 404 19.31 1.70 25.60
N ASP A 405 18.63 2.68 26.19
CA ASP A 405 17.75 2.45 27.34
C ASP A 405 16.30 2.82 27.08
N VAL A 406 16.04 3.80 26.20
CA VAL A 406 14.70 4.35 25.96
C VAL A 406 14.42 4.48 24.47
N GLN A 407 13.15 4.32 24.10
CA GLN A 407 12.64 4.69 22.78
C GLN A 407 11.53 5.73 22.93
N LEU A 408 11.62 6.81 22.16
CA LEU A 408 10.73 7.97 22.24
C LEU A 408 10.27 8.37 20.84
N ALA A 409 9.15 9.08 20.76
CA ALA A 409 8.69 9.74 19.54
C ALA A 409 8.43 11.23 19.81
N ARG A 410 8.77 12.06 18.82
CA ARG A 410 8.53 13.50 18.79
C ARG A 410 7.92 13.88 17.45
N ASP A 411 7.04 14.86 17.46
CA ASP A 411 6.39 15.35 16.25
C ASP A 411 6.86 16.77 15.96
N ALA A 412 6.98 17.10 14.67
CA ALA A 412 7.14 18.45 14.17
C ALA A 412 6.00 18.75 13.19
N GLU A 413 5.41 19.94 13.33
CA GLU A 413 4.28 20.43 12.55
C GLU A 413 4.73 20.86 11.14
N VAL A 414 5.18 19.89 10.34
CA VAL A 414 5.55 20.08 8.93
C VAL A 414 5.17 18.88 8.08
N GLY A 415 4.43 19.14 7.01
CA GLY A 415 4.04 18.12 6.04
C GLY A 415 5.09 17.82 4.97
N GLU A 416 4.95 16.69 4.29
CA GLU A 416 5.88 16.23 3.24
C GLU A 416 6.17 17.30 2.17
N LYS A 417 5.13 17.96 1.65
CA LYS A 417 5.28 18.95 0.57
C LYS A 417 6.14 20.13 0.99
N GLU A 418 5.91 20.63 2.19
CA GLU A 418 6.64 21.79 2.72
C GLU A 418 8.07 21.43 3.11
N LEU A 419 8.26 20.28 3.75
CA LEU A 419 9.58 19.74 4.08
C LEU A 419 10.43 19.55 2.82
N ASN A 420 9.91 18.83 1.82
CA ASN A 420 10.62 18.56 0.57
C ASN A 420 10.95 19.84 -0.20
N ARG A 421 10.03 20.80 -0.24
CA ARG A 421 10.26 22.10 -0.86
C ARG A 421 11.40 22.87 -0.18
N THR A 422 11.44 22.84 1.15
CA THR A 422 12.45 23.53 1.96
C THR A 422 13.82 22.86 1.80
N VAL A 423 13.88 21.53 1.85
CA VAL A 423 15.09 20.74 1.60
C VAL A 423 15.64 21.01 0.19
N PHE A 424 14.77 21.04 -0.82
CA PHE A 424 15.18 21.35 -2.19
C PHE A 424 15.77 22.77 -2.29
N ALA A 425 15.09 23.76 -1.72
CA ALA A 425 15.55 25.15 -1.74
C ALA A 425 16.90 25.32 -1.00
N PHE A 426 17.07 24.64 0.13
CA PHE A 426 18.33 24.61 0.87
C PHE A 426 19.48 24.03 0.05
N ARG A 427 19.26 22.88 -0.59
CA ARG A 427 20.25 22.22 -1.47
C ARG A 427 20.64 23.08 -2.67
N ASP A 428 19.66 23.70 -3.33
CA ASP A 428 19.91 24.62 -4.47
C ASP A 428 20.79 25.80 -4.05
N LYS A 429 20.53 26.37 -2.87
CA LYS A 429 21.30 27.48 -2.31
C LYS A 429 22.72 27.10 -1.91
N LEU A 430 22.91 25.90 -1.35
CA LEU A 430 24.25 25.37 -1.05
C LEU A 430 25.08 25.16 -2.31
N GLN A 431 24.47 24.64 -3.38
CA GLN A 431 25.18 24.35 -4.64
C GLN A 431 25.49 25.60 -5.48
N HIS A 432 24.55 26.55 -5.56
CA HIS A 432 24.65 27.68 -6.49
C HIS A 432 24.94 29.03 -5.82
N GLY A 433 25.02 29.08 -4.49
CA GLY A 433 25.21 30.31 -3.72
C GLY A 433 24.05 31.32 -3.88
N PRO A 434 24.18 32.53 -3.29
CA PRO A 434 23.22 33.60 -3.52
C PRO A 434 23.30 34.07 -4.98
N LYS A 435 22.28 33.75 -5.79
CA LYS A 435 22.15 34.29 -7.16
C LYS A 435 22.23 35.82 -7.11
N LYS A 436 23.24 36.42 -7.77
CA LYS A 436 23.32 37.87 -7.97
C LYS A 436 22.01 38.35 -8.62
N PRO A 437 21.43 39.48 -8.18
CA PRO A 437 20.25 40.02 -8.84
C PRO A 437 20.63 40.32 -10.30
N LEU A 438 19.84 39.80 -11.25
CA LEU A 438 19.95 40.15 -12.66
C LEU A 438 19.89 41.68 -12.78
N ARG A 439 20.99 42.32 -13.17
CA ARG A 439 21.04 43.74 -13.51
C ARG A 439 20.04 43.96 -14.66
N GLY A 440 18.92 44.63 -14.39
CA GLY A 440 18.00 45.14 -15.43
C GLY A 440 16.53 44.72 -15.34
N ALA A 441 16.12 43.80 -14.46
CA ALA A 441 14.70 43.42 -14.39
C ALA A 441 13.88 44.42 -13.56
N LYS A 442 13.11 45.29 -14.23
CA LYS A 442 12.09 46.16 -13.62
C LYS A 442 11.19 45.35 -12.69
N ARG A 443 11.02 45.86 -11.47
CA ARG A 443 10.26 45.26 -10.36
C ARG A 443 8.81 44.95 -10.74
N LEU A 444 8.49 43.68 -11.00
CA LEU A 444 7.13 43.16 -10.81
C LEU A 444 6.98 42.70 -9.36
N ARG A 445 6.36 43.57 -8.55
CA ARG A 445 6.17 43.39 -7.11
C ARG A 445 4.88 42.60 -6.87
N THR A 446 4.95 41.27 -6.91
CA THR A 446 3.86 40.39 -6.42
C THR A 446 4.23 39.76 -5.08
N LYS A 447 3.23 39.54 -4.21
CA LYS A 447 3.30 38.95 -2.84
C LYS A 447 4.03 37.59 -2.72
N ARG A 448 4.46 36.97 -3.83
CA ARG A 448 5.22 35.70 -3.90
C ARG A 448 6.70 35.79 -3.47
N ASN A 449 7.19 36.97 -3.08
CA ASN A 449 8.64 37.24 -2.93
C ASN A 449 9.24 37.10 -1.51
N ASN A 450 8.48 36.73 -0.48
CA ASN A 450 9.01 36.72 0.89
C ASN A 450 10.01 35.57 1.19
N LEU A 451 10.04 34.50 0.38
CA LEU A 451 11.02 33.40 0.49
C LEU A 451 12.22 33.52 -0.47
N ARG A 452 12.32 34.58 -1.28
CA ARG A 452 13.45 34.80 -2.21
C ARG A 452 14.61 35.59 -1.58
N LYS A 453 14.37 36.23 -0.43
CA LYS A 453 15.37 36.99 0.34
C LYS A 453 16.04 36.19 1.46
N THR A 454 15.61 34.95 1.70
CA THR A 454 16.18 34.09 2.73
C THR A 454 17.56 33.57 2.32
N GLY A 455 18.54 33.75 3.22
CA GLY A 455 19.89 33.21 3.08
C GLY A 455 19.92 31.71 3.33
N THR A 456 21.05 31.06 3.04
CA THR A 456 21.27 29.63 3.32
C THR A 456 21.05 29.31 4.81
N LEU A 457 21.43 30.24 5.68
CA LEU A 457 21.27 30.14 7.14
C LEU A 457 19.79 30.08 7.57
N ASP A 458 18.91 30.83 6.91
CA ASP A 458 17.48 30.83 7.25
C ASP A 458 16.85 29.46 6.95
N TYR A 459 17.24 28.85 5.82
CA TYR A 459 16.80 27.50 5.49
C TYR A 459 17.37 26.45 6.45
N ALA A 460 18.65 26.56 6.82
CA ALA A 460 19.28 25.68 7.80
C ALA A 460 18.57 25.74 9.15
N LYS A 461 18.22 26.94 9.61
CA LYS A 461 17.49 27.15 10.86
C LYS A 461 16.09 26.54 10.85
N VAL A 462 15.32 26.77 9.79
CA VAL A 462 13.99 26.15 9.63
C VAL A 462 14.09 24.62 9.63
N LEU A 463 15.07 24.05 8.91
CA LEU A 463 15.28 22.60 8.91
C LEU A 463 15.72 22.07 10.28
N TYR A 464 16.56 22.81 11.00
CA TYR A 464 16.93 22.46 12.38
C TYR A 464 15.72 22.47 13.32
N ASP A 465 14.87 23.51 13.24
CA ASP A 465 13.65 23.64 14.04
C ASP A 465 12.70 22.45 13.82
N TRP A 466 12.67 21.87 12.62
CA TRP A 466 11.83 20.70 12.31
C TRP A 466 12.48 19.35 12.59
N ILE A 467 13.78 19.20 12.31
CA ILE A 467 14.45 17.88 12.25
C ILE A 467 15.19 17.56 13.54
N LEU A 468 15.83 18.54 14.19
CA LEU A 468 16.73 18.30 15.32
C LEU A 468 16.16 18.87 16.63
N LYS A 469 15.62 20.08 16.61
CA LYS A 469 15.09 20.75 17.80
C LYS A 469 14.06 19.92 18.57
N PRO A 470 13.12 19.18 17.95
CA PRO A 470 12.14 18.39 18.71
C PRO A 470 12.76 17.29 19.56
N ILE A 471 13.96 16.82 19.21
CA ILE A 471 14.69 15.74 19.91
C ILE A 471 15.95 16.24 20.63
N GLU A 472 16.24 17.54 20.62
CA GLU A 472 17.50 18.08 21.15
C GLU A 472 17.68 17.78 22.65
N ALA A 473 16.62 18.00 23.44
CA ALA A 473 16.64 17.69 24.87
C ALA A 473 16.86 16.19 25.12
N ASP A 474 16.25 15.33 24.29
CA ASP A 474 16.38 13.88 24.41
C ASP A 474 17.80 13.41 24.03
N LEU A 475 18.41 14.03 23.01
CA LEU A 475 19.79 13.78 22.60
C LEU A 475 20.78 14.20 23.68
N ALA A 476 20.57 15.37 24.30
CA ALA A 476 21.38 15.84 25.42
C ALA A 476 21.26 14.91 26.63
N GLN A 477 20.04 14.49 26.98
CA GLN A 477 19.79 13.54 28.07
C GLN A 477 20.47 12.18 27.81
N ALA A 478 20.46 11.72 26.56
CA ALA A 478 21.10 10.48 26.14
C ALA A 478 22.64 10.61 25.99
N LYS A 479 23.22 11.79 26.24
CA LYS A 479 24.65 12.09 25.99
C LYS A 479 25.08 11.69 24.59
N ALA A 480 24.21 11.92 23.62
CA ALA A 480 24.43 11.50 22.25
C ALA A 480 25.64 12.23 21.66
N THR A 481 26.54 11.49 21.03
CA THR A 481 27.68 12.02 20.26
C THR A 481 27.55 11.73 18.77
N THR A 482 26.81 10.67 18.42
CA THR A 482 26.65 10.20 17.04
C THR A 482 25.20 9.83 16.76
N LEU A 483 24.63 10.39 15.71
CA LEU A 483 23.35 9.97 15.16
C LEU A 483 23.56 8.86 14.14
N MET A 484 22.85 7.76 14.33
CA MET A 484 22.73 6.70 13.36
C MET A 484 21.37 6.82 12.68
N LEU A 485 21.34 6.98 11.35
CA LEU A 485 20.09 7.10 10.61
C LEU A 485 20.17 6.42 9.26
N SER A 486 19.02 5.97 8.74
CA SER A 486 18.90 5.43 7.39
C SER A 486 17.70 6.06 6.70
N LEU A 487 17.95 6.87 5.67
CA LEU A 487 16.90 7.57 4.92
C LEU A 487 16.57 6.86 3.60
N ASP A 488 17.56 6.19 3.02
CA ASP A 488 17.55 5.59 1.69
C ASP A 488 17.92 4.09 1.71
N GLY A 489 17.90 3.47 2.89
CA GLY A 489 18.36 2.09 3.07
C GLY A 489 19.84 2.00 3.45
N THR A 490 20.66 3.01 3.13
CA THR A 490 22.03 3.12 3.59
C THR A 490 22.08 3.63 5.03
N LEU A 491 22.86 2.97 5.87
CA LEU A 491 23.06 3.40 7.25
C LEU A 491 24.16 4.46 7.32
N ARG A 492 23.86 5.60 7.92
CA ARG A 492 24.79 6.73 8.06
C ARG A 492 25.08 6.99 9.53
N TYR A 493 26.35 7.24 9.83
CA TYR A 493 26.84 7.67 11.13
C TYR A 493 27.24 9.13 11.02
N VAL A 494 26.52 9.99 11.72
CA VAL A 494 26.70 11.45 11.66
C VAL A 494 27.09 11.93 13.05
N PRO A 495 28.33 12.40 13.26
CA PRO A 495 28.71 13.05 14.50
C PRO A 495 27.78 14.25 14.75
N ILE A 496 27.27 14.39 15.97
CA ILE A 496 26.39 15.52 16.31
C ILE A 496 27.12 16.85 16.13
N ALA A 497 28.43 16.88 16.41
CA ALA A 497 29.28 18.05 16.16
C ALA A 497 29.39 18.47 14.68
N ALA A 498 28.99 17.60 13.74
CA ALA A 498 28.94 17.93 12.31
C ALA A 498 27.58 18.50 11.87
N LEU A 499 26.59 18.54 12.77
CA LEU A 499 25.26 19.08 12.49
C LEU A 499 25.22 20.57 12.78
N PHE A 500 24.34 21.27 12.06
CA PHE A 500 24.02 22.65 12.37
C PHE A 500 23.34 22.71 13.75
N ASP A 501 23.88 23.54 14.64
CA ASP A 501 23.47 23.66 16.05
C ASP A 501 22.39 24.73 16.27
N GLY A 502 21.85 25.30 15.19
CA GLY A 502 20.86 26.36 15.25
C GLY A 502 21.44 27.77 15.33
N GLN A 503 22.77 27.92 15.43
CA GLN A 503 23.45 29.21 15.55
C GLN A 503 24.18 29.61 14.24
N PRO A 504 24.36 30.92 13.96
CA PRO A 504 24.94 31.44 12.72
C PRO A 504 26.36 30.97 12.37
#